data_AF-A0A7J4QY68-F1
#
_entry.id   AF-A0A7J4QY68-F1
#
_cell.length_a   1.000
_cell.length_b   1.000
_cell.length_c   1.000
_cell.angle_alpha   90.00
_cell.angle_beta   90.00
_cell.angle_gamma   90.00
#
_symmetry.space_group_name_H-M   'P 1'
#
loop_
_entity.id
_entity.type
_entity.pdbx_description
1 polymer ?
#
loop_
_entity_poly.entity_id
_entity_poly.type
_entity_poly.pdbx_seq_one_letter_code
_entity_poly.pdbx_strand_id
1 'polypeptide(L)' 'LIWASCAYFVDTPWFFVALMGPICVASEWPRLRYIDDNATMLLIPLAVILVVDPFLGIM' A
#
# COMPACT_ATOMS: atom_id res chain seq x y z
N LEU A 1 11.85 0.72 -0.50
CA LEU A 1 12.48 1.71 0.40
C LEU A 1 11.44 2.56 1.11
N ILE A 2 10.55 3.26 0.38
CA ILE A 2 9.50 4.11 0.97
C ILE A 2 8.71 3.41 2.10
N TRP A 3 8.23 2.19 1.89
CA TRP A 3 7.47 1.44 2.91
C TRP A 3 8.28 1.13 4.17
N ALA A 4 9.56 0.78 4.03
CA ALA A 4 10.45 0.54 5.17
C ALA A 4 10.75 1.84 5.93
N SER A 5 10.84 2.97 5.22
CA SER A 5 10.95 4.29 5.85
C SER A 5 9.70 4.61 6.66
N CYS A 6 8.49 4.33 6.15
CA CYS A 6 7.25 4.51 6.91
C CYS A 6 7.20 3.60 8.15
N ALA A 7 7.69 2.36 8.05
CA ALA A 7 7.75 1.44 9.19
C ALA A 7 8.70 1.94 10.29
N TYR A 8 9.75 2.67 9.92
CA TYR A 8 10.70 3.24 10.86
C TYR A 8 10.26 4.59 11.46
N PHE A 9 9.63 5.47 10.66
CA PHE A 9 9.28 6.82 11.11
C PHE A 9 7.86 6.96 11.69
N VAL A 10 6.94 6.10 11.29
CA VAL A 10 5.50 6.19 11.62
C VAL A 10 5.03 4.93 12.34
N ASP A 11 5.96 4.09 12.83
CA ASP A 11 5.70 2.82 13.51
C ASP A 11 4.70 1.89 12.78
N THR A 12 4.63 2.00 11.44
CA THR A 12 3.79 1.09 10.66
C THR A 12 4.36 -0.33 10.74
N PRO A 13 3.51 -1.36 10.87
CA PRO A 13 3.96 -2.73 11.06
C PRO A 13 4.84 -3.20 9.90
N TRP A 14 5.98 -3.79 10.25
CA TRP A 14 6.95 -4.31 9.27
C TRP A 14 6.36 -5.34 8.31
N PHE A 15 5.26 -6.00 8.66
CA PHE A 15 4.51 -6.88 7.78
C PHE A 15 4.04 -6.18 6.49
N PHE A 16 3.63 -4.90 6.57
CA PHE A 16 3.21 -4.14 5.39
C PHE A 16 4.36 -3.86 4.43
N VAL A 17 5.59 -3.77 4.91
CA VAL A 17 6.77 -3.54 4.04
C VAL A 17 6.92 -4.67 3.02
N ALA A 18 6.69 -5.92 3.45
CA ALA A 18 6.72 -7.08 2.57
C ALA A 18 5.47 -7.18 1.68
N LEU A 19 4.31 -6.77 2.19
CA LEU A 19 3.02 -6.85 1.48
C LEU A 19 2.88 -5.81 0.36
N MET A 20 3.38 -4.59 0.58
CA MET A 20 3.13 -3.46 -0.31
C MET A 20 3.83 -3.57 -1.66
N GLY A 21 4.98 -4.24 -1.74
CA GLY A 21 5.66 -4.50 -3.01
C GLY A 21 4.80 -5.29 -4.00
N PRO A 22 4.33 -6.51 -3.63
CA PRO A 22 3.40 -7.29 -4.43
C PRO A 22 2.10 -6.55 -4.77
N ILE A 23 1.53 -5.80 -3.83
CA ILE A 23 0.30 -5.03 -4.08
C ILE A 23 0.52 -3.94 -5.12
N CYS A 24 1.66 -3.22 -5.09
CA CYS A 24 1.98 -2.22 -6.12
C CYS A 24 2.07 -2.86 -7.51
N VAL A 25 2.72 -4.01 -7.63
CA VAL A 25 2.81 -4.74 -8.91
C VAL A 25 1.43 -5.23 -9.36
N ALA A 26 0.62 -5.76 -8.45
CA ALA A 26 -0.76 -6.16 -8.75
C ALA A 26 -1.64 -4.97 -9.15
N SER A 27 -1.36 -3.77 -8.64
CA SER A 27 -2.07 -2.53 -8.96
C SER A 27 -1.80 -2.03 -10.38
N GLU A 28 -0.71 -2.49 -11.00
CA GLU A 28 -0.33 -2.16 -12.38
C GLU A 28 -0.95 -3.11 -13.42
N TRP A 29 -1.35 -4.32 -13.02
CA TRP A 29 -1.99 -5.28 -13.93
C TRP A 29 -3.31 -4.81 -14.55
N PRO A 30 -4.24 -4.15 -13.83
CA PRO A 30 -5.48 -3.67 -14.41
C PRO A 30 -5.26 -2.34 -15.12
N ARG A 31 -5.03 -2.39 -16.44
CA ARG A 31 -4.95 -1.18 -17.27
C ARG A 31 -6.34 -0.56 -17.45
N LEU A 32 -6.73 0.35 -16.56
CA LEU A 32 -7.96 1.12 -16.71
C LEU A 32 -7.72 2.29 -17.67
N ARG A 33 -8.51 2.37 -18.75
CA ARG A 33 -8.42 3.47 -19.74
C ARG A 33 -8.70 4.86 -19.15
N TYR A 34 -9.29 4.92 -17.96
CA TYR A 34 -9.76 6.14 -17.31
C TYR A 34 -8.96 6.52 -16.05
N ILE A 35 -8.11 5.63 -15.54
CA ILE A 35 -7.35 5.86 -14.31
C ILE A 35 -5.88 5.62 -14.64
N ASP A 36 -5.04 6.58 -14.29
CA ASP A 36 -3.60 6.50 -14.53
C ASP A 36 -2.98 5.34 -13.73
N ASP A 37 -2.06 4.61 -14.35
CA ASP A 37 -1.38 3.46 -13.75
C ASP A 37 -0.55 3.88 -12.50
N ASN A 38 -0.06 5.12 -12.43
CA ASN A 38 0.64 5.61 -11.22
C ASN A 38 -0.35 5.94 -10.10
N ALA A 39 -1.58 6.34 -10.43
CA ALA A 39 -2.60 6.61 -9.43
C ALA A 39 -3.06 5.32 -8.74
N THR A 40 -3.20 4.21 -9.48
CA THR A 40 -3.56 2.91 -8.89
C THR A 40 -2.45 2.38 -7.98
N MET A 41 -1.18 2.55 -8.36
CA MET A 41 -0.01 2.17 -7.55
C MET A 41 0.10 2.93 -6.21
N LEU A 42 -0.57 4.07 -6.04
CA LEU A 42 -0.62 4.80 -4.78
C LEU A 42 -1.91 4.53 -4.01
N LEU A 43 -3.05 4.63 -4.69
CA LEU A 43 -4.37 4.55 -4.07
C LEU A 43 -4.70 3.15 -3.56
N ILE A 44 -4.34 2.09 -4.29
CA ILE A 44 -4.67 0.72 -3.89
C ILE A 44 -3.88 0.30 -2.63
N PRO A 45 -2.54 0.47 -2.56
CA PRO A 45 -1.79 0.25 -1.33
C PRO A 45 -2.35 1.02 -0.12
N LEU A 46 -2.70 2.29 -0.31
CA LEU A 46 -3.26 3.13 0.75
C LEU A 46 -4.63 2.62 1.21
N ALA A 47 -5.51 2.26 0.27
CA ALA A 47 -6.83 1.71 0.58
C ALA A 47 -6.72 0.39 1.35
N VAL A 48 -5.76 -0.47 1.00
CA VAL A 48 -5.50 -1.71 1.75
C VAL A 48 -5.11 -1.41 3.20
N ILE A 49 -4.21 -0.44 3.43
CA ILE A 49 -3.84 -0.05 4.80
C ILE A 49 -5.07 0.45 5.55
N LEU A 50 -5.84 1.39 4.98
CA LEU A 50 -7.03 1.95 5.64
C LEU A 50 -8.09 0.90 5.96
N VAL A 51 -8.27 -0.11 5.10
CA VAL A 51 -9.22 -1.20 5.34
C VAL A 51 -8.72 -2.15 6.42
N VAL A 52 -7.43 -2.44 6.44
CA VAL A 52 -6.83 -3.40 7.39
C VAL A 52 -6.58 -2.77 8.77
N ASP A 53 -6.30 -1.47 8.81
CA ASP A 53 -6.01 -0.71 10.03
C ASP A 53 -6.97 -0.97 11.21
N PRO A 54 -8.30 -0.88 11.07
CA PRO A 54 -9.23 -1.11 12.19
C PRO A 54 -9.19 -2.55 12.73
N PHE A 55 -8.67 -3.51 11.97
CA PHE A 55 -8.55 -4.91 12.41
C PHE A 55 -7.24 -5.20 13.12
N LEU A 56 -6.19 -4.42 12.82
CA LEU A 56 -4.87 -4.57 13.42
C LEU A 56 -4.63 -3.57 14.56
N GLY A 57 -5.46 -2.52 14.70
CA GLY A 57 -5.38 -1.54 15.79
C GLY A 57 -4.04 -0.79 15.80
N ILE A 58 -3.57 -0.41 14.60
CA ILE A 58 -2.22 0.10 14.38
C ILE A 58 -2.14 1.59 14.67
N MET A 59 -3.25 2.31 14.47
CA MET A 59 -3.45 3.71 14.85
C MET A 59 -4.22 3.86 16.16
#